data_AF-A0A429XSI4-F1
#
_entry.id   AF-A0A429XSI4-F1
#
_cell.length_a   1.000
_cell.length_b   1.000
_cell.length_c   1.000
_cell.angle_alpha   90.00
_cell.angle_beta   90.00
_cell.angle_gamma   90.00
#
_symmetry.space_group_name_H-M   'P 1'
#
loop_
_entity.id
_entity.type
_entity.pdbx_description
1 polymer ?
#
loop_
_entity_poly.entity_id
_entity_poly.type
_entity_poly.pdbx_seq_one_letter_code
_entity_poly.pdbx_strand_id
1 'polypeptide(L)'
;MSISASLIKELRNKTGAGMLDCKKALLETNSNIDDAVAWLRKKGLASAGKKAGRETSEGVIAINIDGNNATIIELNSETDFVGKNEKFLNLAKKVVKSAHDYEGVEVEKFLESGNHDSTPINELIAEHISIIGENISLKKINKIGVSKGKIIPYIHNKLADNIGKIGVVVALEGDVNDEIEEFGRQLAMHIAASKPMALNVESLDKDVVEKEKDILRDQALQSGKPANVVEKMIEGRIRKFLEEIVLLEQAFVIDGKTKINKVIEDLKSKNNCDFNISGYLRYEIGE
;
A
#
# COMPACT_ATOMS: atom_id res chain seq x y z
N MET A 1 -19.05 -26.71 35.86
CA MET A 1 -20.24 -25.90 35.53
C MET A 1 -20.55 -26.05 34.05
N SER A 2 -21.83 -26.22 33.69
CA SER A 2 -22.28 -26.22 32.29
C SER A 2 -22.52 -24.78 31.83
N ILE A 3 -21.83 -24.33 30.80
CA ILE A 3 -22.07 -23.02 30.18
C ILE A 3 -23.16 -23.18 29.12
N SER A 4 -24.11 -22.26 29.08
CA SER A 4 -25.19 -22.29 28.10
C SER A 4 -24.67 -22.04 26.68
N ALA A 5 -25.22 -22.76 25.70
CA ALA A 5 -24.87 -22.58 24.30
C ALA A 5 -25.22 -21.17 23.78
N SER A 6 -26.27 -20.54 24.34
CA SER A 6 -26.66 -19.17 24.02
C SER A 6 -25.58 -18.17 24.42
N LEU A 7 -25.00 -18.31 25.61
CA LEU A 7 -23.97 -17.40 26.11
C LEU A 7 -22.66 -17.53 25.31
N ILE A 8 -22.31 -18.75 24.91
CA ILE A 8 -21.15 -18.98 24.04
C ILE A 8 -21.39 -18.32 22.67
N LYS A 9 -22.61 -18.45 22.12
CA LYS A 9 -22.99 -17.80 20.85
C LYS A 9 -22.96 -16.27 20.95
N GLU A 10 -23.43 -15.72 22.07
CA GLU A 10 -23.39 -14.28 22.34
C GLU A 10 -21.95 -13.76 22.37
N LEU A 11 -21.07 -14.39 23.16
CA LEU A 11 -19.66 -14.00 23.22
C LEU A 11 -18.97 -14.13 21.86
N ARG A 12 -19.27 -15.20 21.11
CA ARG A 12 -18.74 -15.41 19.76
C ARG A 12 -19.20 -14.32 18.79
N ASN A 13 -20.46 -13.89 18.87
CA ASN A 13 -20.97 -12.81 18.03
C ASN A 13 -20.32 -11.47 18.40
N LYS A 14 -20.07 -11.23 19.70
CA LYS A 14 -19.41 -10.00 20.20
C LYS A 14 -17.93 -9.92 19.81
N THR A 15 -17.21 -11.04 19.80
CA THR A 15 -15.74 -11.07 19.67
C THR A 15 -15.24 -11.66 18.36
N GLY A 16 -16.05 -12.44 17.64
CA GLY A 16 -15.64 -13.18 16.46
C GLY A 16 -14.72 -14.38 16.71
N ALA A 17 -14.41 -14.70 17.98
CA ALA A 17 -13.51 -15.77 18.38
C ALA A 17 -14.07 -17.19 18.11
N GLY A 18 -13.19 -18.19 18.16
CA GLY A 18 -13.56 -19.60 17.95
C GLY A 18 -14.47 -20.13 19.06
N MET A 19 -15.37 -21.06 18.72
CA MET A 19 -16.38 -21.60 19.66
C MET A 19 -15.77 -22.18 20.96
N LEU A 20 -14.67 -22.93 20.83
CA LEU A 20 -13.98 -23.52 21.98
C LEU A 20 -13.31 -22.45 22.86
N ASP A 21 -12.85 -21.37 22.25
CA ASP A 21 -12.20 -20.28 22.96
C ASP A 21 -13.21 -19.44 23.72
N CYS A 22 -14.38 -19.15 23.13
CA CYS A 22 -15.49 -18.52 23.83
C CYS A 22 -15.96 -19.39 25.02
N LYS A 23 -16.08 -20.71 24.82
CA LYS A 23 -16.44 -21.63 25.90
C LYS A 23 -15.40 -21.62 27.02
N LYS A 24 -14.10 -21.69 26.70
CA LYS A 24 -13.02 -21.64 27.69
C LYS A 24 -12.99 -20.31 28.44
N ALA A 25 -13.10 -19.19 27.73
CA ALA A 25 -13.14 -17.86 28.34
C ALA A 25 -14.28 -17.77 29.38
N LEU A 26 -15.50 -18.18 28.99
CA LEU A 26 -16.64 -18.21 29.90
C LEU A 26 -16.49 -19.20 31.07
N LEU A 27 -15.67 -20.26 30.95
CA LEU A 27 -15.37 -21.17 32.08
C LEU A 27 -14.46 -20.46 33.08
N GLU A 28 -13.39 -19.83 32.59
CA GLU A 28 -12.38 -19.16 33.42
C GLU A 28 -12.92 -17.89 34.09
N THR A 29 -13.99 -17.29 33.53
CA THR A 29 -14.58 -16.03 34.01
C THR A 29 -15.94 -16.20 34.65
N ASN A 30 -16.29 -17.42 35.07
CA ASN A 30 -17.56 -17.72 35.74
C ASN A 30 -18.79 -17.21 34.96
N SER A 31 -18.76 -17.35 33.63
CA SER A 31 -19.82 -16.91 32.70
C SER A 31 -20.05 -15.39 32.64
N ASN A 32 -19.11 -14.58 33.16
CA ASN A 32 -19.13 -13.13 32.95
C ASN A 32 -18.61 -12.80 31.55
N ILE A 33 -19.44 -12.10 30.76
CA ILE A 33 -19.16 -11.75 29.35
C ILE A 33 -18.02 -10.74 29.23
N ASP A 34 -18.00 -9.70 30.05
CA ASP A 34 -16.99 -8.64 29.92
C ASP A 34 -15.62 -9.14 30.38
N ASP A 35 -15.58 -9.94 31.44
CA ASP A 35 -14.36 -10.64 31.84
C ASP A 35 -13.91 -11.63 30.77
N ALA A 36 -14.83 -12.35 30.11
CA ALA A 36 -14.51 -13.28 29.04
C ALA A 36 -13.93 -12.57 27.80
N VAL A 37 -14.42 -11.36 27.49
CA VAL A 37 -13.84 -10.51 26.45
C VAL A 37 -12.41 -10.12 26.81
N ALA A 38 -12.18 -9.64 28.03
CA ALA A 38 -10.83 -9.30 28.51
C ALA A 38 -9.89 -10.52 28.50
N TRP A 39 -10.39 -11.70 28.85
CA TRP A 39 -9.64 -12.95 28.79
C TRP A 39 -9.24 -13.32 27.36
N LEU A 40 -10.17 -13.20 26.40
CA LEU A 40 -9.90 -13.45 24.98
C LEU A 40 -8.88 -12.47 24.41
N ARG A 41 -8.93 -11.20 24.81
CA ARG A 41 -7.94 -10.18 24.43
C ARG A 41 -6.53 -10.53 24.92
N LYS A 42 -6.38 -10.87 26.21
CA LYS A 42 -5.10 -11.34 26.77
C LYS A 42 -4.57 -12.57 26.04
N LYS A 43 -5.45 -13.52 25.72
CA LYS A 43 -5.09 -14.70 24.92
C LYS A 43 -4.64 -14.32 23.50
N GLY A 44 -5.29 -13.34 22.88
CA GLY A 44 -4.93 -12.87 21.54
C GLY A 44 -3.53 -12.28 21.49
N LEU A 45 -3.16 -11.45 22.47
CA LEU A 45 -1.80 -10.93 22.61
C LEU A 45 -0.75 -12.04 22.74
N ALA A 46 -1.02 -13.06 23.57
CA ALA A 46 -0.13 -14.20 23.70
C ALA A 46 -0.03 -15.05 22.41
N SER A 47 -1.14 -15.16 21.67
CA SER A 47 -1.19 -15.87 20.38
C SER A 47 -0.39 -15.13 19.30
N ALA A 48 -0.49 -13.80 19.25
CA ALA A 48 0.27 -12.94 18.35
C ALA A 48 1.77 -13.01 18.63
N GLY A 49 2.18 -12.92 19.91
CA GLY A 49 3.60 -13.04 20.28
C GLY A 49 4.24 -14.36 19.85
N LYS A 50 3.48 -15.47 19.87
CA LYS A 50 3.96 -16.79 19.39
C LYS A 50 4.07 -16.89 17.86
N LYS A 51 3.39 -16.01 17.11
CA LYS A 51 3.35 -16.03 15.64
C LYS A 51 4.17 -14.91 15.00
N ALA A 52 4.59 -13.91 15.76
CA ALA A 52 5.29 -12.73 15.24
C ALA A 52 6.55 -13.04 14.41
N GLY A 53 7.25 -14.15 14.69
CA GLY A 53 8.42 -14.59 13.93
C GLY A 53 8.12 -15.34 12.62
N ARG A 54 6.84 -15.53 12.26
CA ARG A 54 6.46 -16.19 11.01
C ARG A 54 6.44 -15.18 9.87
N GLU A 55 6.92 -15.61 8.71
CA GLU A 55 6.97 -14.79 7.52
C GLU A 55 5.56 -14.42 7.03
N THR A 56 5.39 -13.17 6.61
CA THR A 56 4.13 -12.64 6.07
C THR A 56 4.40 -11.95 4.73
N SER A 57 4.49 -12.73 3.66
CA SER A 57 4.74 -12.24 2.30
C SER A 57 3.45 -12.02 1.49
N GLU A 58 2.31 -12.51 1.99
CA GLU A 58 1.00 -12.32 1.38
C GLU A 58 0.24 -11.19 2.06
N GLY A 59 -0.98 -10.86 1.60
CA GLY A 59 -1.83 -9.83 2.21
C GLY A 59 -2.58 -8.96 1.21
N VAL A 60 -2.81 -7.70 1.58
CA VAL A 60 -3.49 -6.68 0.76
C VAL A 60 -2.89 -5.29 0.92
N ILE A 61 -2.97 -4.52 -0.16
CA ILE A 61 -2.82 -3.06 -0.16
C ILE A 61 -4.18 -2.44 0.07
N ALA A 62 -4.28 -1.49 1.00
CA ALA A 62 -5.51 -0.75 1.28
C ALA A 62 -5.28 0.75 1.17
N ILE A 63 -6.23 1.46 0.55
CA ILE A 63 -6.19 2.91 0.35
C ILE A 63 -7.40 3.54 1.04
N ASN A 64 -7.17 4.60 1.82
CA ASN A 64 -8.21 5.52 2.29
C ASN A 64 -8.02 6.89 1.63
N ILE A 65 -9.10 7.50 1.17
CA ILE A 65 -9.11 8.85 0.57
C ILE A 65 -10.12 9.70 1.31
N ASP A 66 -9.73 10.91 1.66
CA ASP A 66 -10.61 11.95 2.20
C ASP A 66 -10.27 13.29 1.54
N GLY A 67 -11.17 13.76 0.68
CA GLY A 67 -10.96 14.93 -0.16
C GLY A 67 -9.66 14.83 -0.97
N ASN A 68 -8.73 15.75 -0.69
CA ASN A 68 -7.46 15.88 -1.39
C ASN A 68 -6.30 15.13 -0.71
N ASN A 69 -6.59 14.25 0.25
CA ASN A 69 -5.57 13.47 0.96
C ASN A 69 -5.85 11.98 0.83
N ALA A 70 -4.78 11.20 0.76
CA ALA A 70 -4.85 9.76 0.76
C ALA A 70 -3.82 9.12 1.68
N THR A 71 -4.15 7.92 2.13
CA THR A 71 -3.27 7.05 2.89
C THR A 71 -3.32 5.67 2.29
N ILE A 72 -2.14 5.08 2.10
CA ILE A 72 -1.97 3.72 1.59
C ILE A 72 -1.22 2.91 2.65
N ILE A 73 -1.67 1.68 2.87
CA ILE A 73 -0.99 0.73 3.76
C ILE A 73 -0.76 -0.60 3.07
N GLU A 74 0.28 -1.30 3.52
CA GLU A 74 0.52 -2.71 3.21
C GLU A 74 0.26 -3.55 4.48
N LEU A 75 -0.80 -4.35 4.46
CA LEU A 75 -1.15 -5.26 5.56
C LEU A 75 -0.95 -6.69 5.11
N ASN A 76 -0.03 -7.40 5.76
CA ASN A 76 0.45 -8.70 5.35
C ASN A 76 -0.13 -9.84 6.20
N SER A 77 -0.19 -11.03 5.61
CA SER A 77 -0.57 -12.31 6.20
C SER A 77 0.41 -13.41 5.79
N GLU A 78 0.33 -14.60 6.42
CA GLU A 78 1.17 -15.75 6.02
C GLU A 78 0.71 -16.31 4.66
N THR A 79 -0.59 -16.39 4.40
CA THR A 79 -1.15 -16.98 3.17
C THR A 79 -2.05 -16.04 2.37
N ASP A 80 -2.25 -16.35 1.08
CA ASP A 80 -3.12 -15.60 0.17
C ASP A 80 -4.61 -15.80 0.48
N PHE A 81 -4.97 -16.94 1.08
CA PHE A 81 -6.33 -17.24 1.54
C PHE A 81 -6.81 -16.23 2.57
N VAL A 82 -5.93 -15.81 3.50
CA VAL A 82 -6.26 -14.77 4.48
C VAL A 82 -6.48 -13.42 3.81
N GLY A 83 -5.71 -13.07 2.78
CA GLY A 83 -5.92 -11.83 2.01
C GLY A 83 -7.32 -11.70 1.39
N LYS A 84 -8.02 -12.81 1.16
CA LYS A 84 -9.40 -12.85 0.62
C LYS A 84 -10.47 -12.95 1.72
N ASN A 85 -10.09 -13.12 2.98
CA ASN A 85 -11.00 -13.32 4.10
C ASN A 85 -11.70 -12.01 4.50
N GLU A 86 -13.02 -12.03 4.66
CA GLU A 86 -13.80 -10.82 5.01
C GLU A 86 -13.35 -10.15 6.32
N LYS A 87 -12.95 -10.92 7.35
CA LYS A 87 -12.47 -10.36 8.61
C LYS A 87 -11.13 -9.64 8.42
N PHE A 88 -10.25 -10.18 7.58
CA PHE A 88 -8.98 -9.56 7.23
C PHE A 88 -9.18 -8.29 6.40
N LEU A 89 -10.07 -8.33 5.40
CA LEU A 89 -10.41 -7.16 4.59
C LEU A 89 -11.03 -6.04 5.46
N ASN A 90 -11.89 -6.39 6.41
CA ASN A 90 -12.45 -5.43 7.36
C ASN A 90 -11.40 -4.87 8.34
N LEU A 91 -10.43 -5.69 8.77
CA LEU A 91 -9.27 -5.21 9.53
C LEU A 91 -8.48 -4.19 8.71
N ALA A 92 -8.13 -4.52 7.46
CA ALA A 92 -7.40 -3.62 6.57
C ALA A 92 -8.10 -2.26 6.41
N LYS A 93 -9.43 -2.26 6.20
CA LYS A 93 -10.26 -1.03 6.16
C LYS A 93 -10.15 -0.19 7.43
N LYS A 94 -10.24 -0.83 8.60
CA LYS A 94 -10.13 -0.14 9.90
C LYS A 94 -8.74 0.45 10.09
N VAL A 95 -7.70 -0.35 9.82
CA VAL A 95 -6.30 0.07 9.98
C VAL A 95 -5.96 1.22 9.04
N VAL A 96 -6.35 1.17 7.77
CA VAL A 96 -6.06 2.28 6.83
C VAL A 96 -6.81 3.56 7.20
N LYS A 97 -8.04 3.46 7.70
CA LYS A 97 -8.79 4.62 8.18
C LYS A 97 -8.14 5.23 9.42
N SER A 98 -7.78 4.41 10.41
CA SER A 98 -7.03 4.89 11.58
C SER A 98 -5.68 5.49 11.20
N ALA A 99 -4.96 4.87 10.25
CA ALA A 99 -3.70 5.42 9.73
C ALA A 99 -3.93 6.76 9.04
N HIS A 100 -5.04 6.95 8.34
CA HIS A 100 -5.39 8.21 7.71
C HIS A 100 -5.58 9.34 8.74
N ASP A 101 -6.25 9.04 9.85
CA ASP A 101 -6.56 10.02 10.89
C ASP A 101 -5.38 10.25 11.87
N TYR A 102 -4.36 9.39 11.86
CA TYR A 102 -3.14 9.50 12.66
C TYR A 102 -2.14 10.53 12.09
N GLU A 103 -1.47 11.30 12.93
CA GLU A 103 -0.39 12.19 12.47
C GLU A 103 0.94 11.41 12.40
N GLY A 104 1.44 11.18 11.18
CA GLY A 104 2.69 10.46 10.94
C GLY A 104 2.53 9.24 10.02
N VAL A 105 3.64 8.55 9.81
CA VAL A 105 3.76 7.37 8.93
C VAL A 105 4.62 6.26 9.53
N GLU A 106 5.22 6.50 10.69
CA GLU A 106 6.07 5.54 11.39
C GLU A 106 5.21 4.41 11.94
N VAL A 107 5.37 3.22 11.36
CA VAL A 107 4.56 2.03 11.66
C VAL A 107 4.61 1.70 13.15
N GLU A 108 5.78 1.72 13.78
CA GLU A 108 5.95 1.37 15.18
C GLU A 108 5.16 2.30 16.10
N LYS A 109 5.25 3.62 15.87
CA LYS A 109 4.51 4.61 16.66
C LYS A 109 3.01 4.52 16.40
N PHE A 110 2.61 4.28 15.15
CA PHE A 110 1.21 4.09 14.79
C PHE A 110 0.61 2.82 15.41
N LEU A 111 1.37 1.73 15.48
CA LEU A 111 0.92 0.48 16.11
C LEU A 111 0.58 0.66 17.59
N GLU A 112 1.31 1.53 18.28
CA GLU A 112 1.06 1.92 19.67
C GLU A 112 -0.04 2.99 19.81
N SER A 113 -0.37 3.68 18.72
CA SER A 113 -1.46 4.67 18.70
C SER A 113 -2.82 3.98 18.84
N GLY A 114 -3.73 4.62 19.57
CA GLY A 114 -5.12 4.16 19.70
C GLY A 114 -5.89 4.38 18.40
N ASN A 115 -6.79 3.46 18.08
CA ASN A 115 -7.85 3.71 17.10
C ASN A 115 -8.93 4.66 17.66
N HIS A 116 -9.97 4.95 16.88
CA HIS A 116 -11.12 5.77 17.31
C HIS A 116 -11.81 5.27 18.59
N ASP A 117 -11.73 3.97 18.87
CA ASP A 117 -12.28 3.33 20.07
C ASP A 117 -11.26 3.25 21.22
N SER A 118 -10.15 4.02 21.14
CA SER A 118 -9.04 4.04 22.10
C SER A 118 -8.32 2.69 22.31
N THR A 119 -8.50 1.73 21.41
CA THR A 119 -7.77 0.46 21.42
C THR A 119 -6.51 0.60 20.57
N PRO A 120 -5.31 0.33 21.11
CA PRO A 120 -4.08 0.36 20.33
C PRO A 120 -4.15 -0.54 19.08
N ILE A 121 -3.58 -0.08 17.97
CA ILE A 121 -3.68 -0.79 16.68
C ILE A 121 -3.01 -2.17 16.75
N ASN A 122 -1.91 -2.32 17.48
CA ASN A 122 -1.26 -3.61 17.71
C ASN A 122 -2.18 -4.62 18.43
N GLU A 123 -3.00 -4.17 19.37
CA GLU A 123 -3.97 -5.01 20.06
C GLU A 123 -5.10 -5.43 19.12
N LEU A 124 -5.61 -4.50 18.29
CA LEU A 124 -6.60 -4.81 17.26
C LEU A 124 -6.08 -5.88 16.28
N ILE A 125 -4.83 -5.78 15.84
CA ILE A 125 -4.20 -6.79 14.98
C ILE A 125 -4.04 -8.12 15.73
N ALA A 126 -3.58 -8.10 16.99
CA ALA A 126 -3.40 -9.30 17.80
C ALA A 126 -4.71 -10.07 18.04
N GLU A 127 -5.82 -9.37 18.25
CA GLU A 127 -7.15 -9.97 18.31
C GLU A 127 -7.49 -10.72 17.01
N HIS A 128 -7.21 -10.12 15.86
CA HIS A 128 -7.46 -10.74 14.56
C HIS A 128 -6.52 -11.92 14.28
N ILE A 129 -5.25 -11.87 14.72
CA ILE A 129 -4.34 -13.03 14.69
C ILE A 129 -4.91 -14.20 15.49
N SER A 130 -5.57 -13.95 16.62
CA SER A 130 -6.21 -15.00 17.41
C SER A 130 -7.43 -15.60 16.73
N ILE A 131 -8.17 -14.80 15.96
CA ILE A 131 -9.40 -15.21 15.27
C ILE A 131 -9.06 -15.96 13.97
N ILE A 132 -8.09 -15.46 13.22
CA ILE A 132 -7.70 -16.00 11.90
C ILE A 132 -6.74 -17.18 12.06
N GLY A 133 -5.83 -17.11 13.03
CA GLY A 133 -4.86 -18.17 13.30
C GLY A 133 -3.54 -18.06 12.51
N GLU A 134 -3.33 -16.98 11.77
CA GLU A 134 -2.08 -16.66 11.07
C GLU A 134 -1.48 -15.36 11.61
N ASN A 135 -0.17 -15.20 11.45
CA ASN A 135 0.53 -13.95 11.68
C ASN A 135 0.00 -12.86 10.73
N ILE A 136 -0.16 -11.66 11.26
CA ILE A 136 -0.59 -10.48 10.52
C ILE A 136 0.34 -9.35 10.91
N SER A 137 0.88 -8.63 9.92
CA SER A 137 1.76 -7.50 10.18
C SER A 137 1.43 -6.32 9.29
N LEU A 138 1.51 -5.12 9.85
CA LEU A 138 1.47 -3.88 9.09
C LEU A 138 2.90 -3.54 8.68
N LYS A 139 3.19 -3.43 7.38
CA LYS A 139 4.55 -3.23 6.88
C LYS A 139 4.87 -1.79 6.52
N LYS A 140 3.93 -1.09 5.90
CA LYS A 140 4.14 0.26 5.37
C LYS A 140 2.89 1.11 5.58
N ILE A 141 3.11 2.40 5.84
CA ILE A 141 2.09 3.44 5.84
C ILE A 141 2.69 4.62 5.10
N ASN A 142 2.03 5.09 4.04
CA ASN A 142 2.41 6.35 3.42
C ASN A 142 1.19 7.20 3.16
N LYS A 143 1.43 8.50 3.09
CA LYS A 143 0.41 9.52 2.84
C LYS A 143 0.84 10.40 1.68
N ILE A 144 -0.14 10.87 0.93
CA ILE A 144 0.05 11.85 -0.12
C ILE A 144 -1.18 12.75 -0.19
N GLY A 145 -0.98 14.03 -0.48
CA GLY A 145 -2.05 15.00 -0.54
C GLY A 145 -1.70 16.15 -1.46
N VAL A 146 -2.73 16.90 -1.85
CA VAL A 146 -2.61 18.12 -2.68
C VAL A 146 -3.35 19.27 -2.02
N SER A 147 -2.84 20.49 -2.16
CA SER A 147 -3.50 21.67 -1.60
C SER A 147 -4.71 22.08 -2.44
N LYS A 148 -4.56 21.97 -3.76
CA LYS A 148 -5.59 22.19 -4.78
C LYS A 148 -5.39 21.15 -5.87
N GLY A 149 -6.44 20.40 -6.20
CA GLY A 149 -6.37 19.38 -7.25
C GLY A 149 -7.20 18.15 -6.91
N LYS A 150 -6.74 16.96 -7.30
CA LYS A 150 -7.42 15.68 -7.02
C LYS A 150 -6.44 14.56 -6.70
N ILE A 151 -6.87 13.64 -5.86
CA ILE A 151 -6.20 12.35 -5.63
C ILE A 151 -6.89 11.25 -6.43
N ILE A 152 -6.11 10.52 -7.22
CA ILE A 152 -6.60 9.46 -8.10
C ILE A 152 -6.11 8.09 -7.62
N PRO A 153 -6.97 7.24 -7.04
CA PRO A 153 -6.60 5.88 -6.68
C PRO A 153 -6.71 4.93 -7.89
N TYR A 154 -5.90 3.89 -7.86
CA TYR A 154 -6.09 2.70 -8.68
C TYR A 154 -5.76 1.45 -7.87
N ILE A 155 -6.59 0.43 -7.99
CA ILE A 155 -6.38 -0.88 -7.38
C ILE A 155 -6.35 -1.93 -8.48
N HIS A 156 -5.27 -2.70 -8.53
CA HIS A 156 -5.18 -3.89 -9.37
C HIS A 156 -5.46 -5.16 -8.54
N ASN A 157 -6.08 -6.18 -9.17
CA ASN A 157 -6.55 -7.40 -8.51
C ASN A 157 -7.41 -7.07 -7.28
N LYS A 158 -8.51 -6.32 -7.52
CA LYS A 158 -9.42 -5.82 -6.48
C LYS A 158 -10.03 -6.97 -5.68
N LEU A 159 -9.96 -6.86 -4.35
CA LEU A 159 -10.53 -7.82 -3.38
C LEU A 159 -11.70 -7.20 -2.60
N ALA A 160 -11.64 -5.90 -2.36
CA ALA A 160 -12.75 -5.10 -1.82
C ALA A 160 -12.60 -3.65 -2.30
N ASP A 161 -13.53 -2.78 -1.89
CA ASP A 161 -13.41 -1.37 -2.23
C ASP A 161 -12.13 -0.75 -1.68
N ASN A 162 -11.37 -0.09 -2.56
CA ASN A 162 -10.02 0.44 -2.34
C ASN A 162 -9.01 -0.56 -1.73
N ILE A 163 -9.19 -1.87 -1.97
CA ILE A 163 -8.31 -2.93 -1.46
C ILE A 163 -8.01 -3.96 -2.55
N GLY A 164 -6.74 -4.29 -2.75
CA GLY A 164 -6.29 -5.30 -3.71
C GLY A 164 -4.84 -5.73 -3.51
N LYS A 165 -4.22 -6.30 -4.56
CA LYS A 165 -2.81 -6.75 -4.49
C LYS A 165 -1.80 -5.67 -4.90
N ILE A 166 -2.23 -4.72 -5.72
CA ILE A 166 -1.45 -3.53 -6.08
C ILE A 166 -2.33 -2.32 -5.83
N GLY A 167 -1.80 -1.31 -5.16
CA GLY A 167 -2.44 -0.03 -4.97
C GLY A 167 -1.56 1.10 -5.47
N VAL A 168 -2.16 2.00 -6.25
CA VAL A 168 -1.53 3.22 -6.74
C VAL A 168 -2.36 4.41 -6.31
N VAL A 169 -1.70 5.48 -5.90
CA VAL A 169 -2.31 6.78 -5.64
C VAL A 169 -1.54 7.83 -6.42
N VAL A 170 -2.20 8.56 -7.31
CA VAL A 170 -1.62 9.69 -8.04
C VAL A 170 -2.15 10.98 -7.45
N ALA A 171 -1.25 11.91 -7.15
CA ALA A 171 -1.59 13.25 -6.71
C ALA A 171 -1.47 14.23 -7.87
N LEU A 172 -2.60 14.78 -8.30
CA LEU A 172 -2.66 15.81 -9.34
C LEU A 172 -2.92 17.16 -8.66
N GLU A 173 -1.95 18.07 -8.74
CA GLU A 173 -2.05 19.43 -8.18
C GLU A 173 -2.43 20.42 -9.29
N GLY A 174 -3.30 21.38 -9.00
CA GLY A 174 -3.73 22.43 -9.92
C GLY A 174 -5.17 22.29 -10.40
N ASP A 175 -5.43 22.73 -11.63
CA ASP A 175 -6.75 22.77 -12.25
C ASP A 175 -7.09 21.40 -12.88
N VAL A 176 -7.77 20.53 -12.12
CA VAL A 176 -8.10 19.16 -12.55
C VAL A 176 -9.57 19.05 -12.97
N ASN A 177 -9.82 19.13 -14.27
CA ASN A 177 -11.12 18.85 -14.88
C ASN A 177 -11.32 17.35 -15.18
N ASP A 178 -12.45 16.96 -15.77
CA ASP A 178 -12.79 15.55 -16.02
C ASP A 178 -11.82 14.85 -16.99
N GLU A 179 -11.29 15.57 -17.99
CA GLU A 179 -10.31 15.00 -18.93
C GLU A 179 -8.96 14.72 -18.24
N ILE A 180 -8.54 15.62 -17.35
CA ILE A 180 -7.31 15.47 -16.58
C ILE A 180 -7.47 14.39 -15.49
N GLU A 181 -8.67 14.28 -14.90
CA GLU A 181 -9.00 13.18 -14.00
C GLU A 181 -8.90 11.83 -14.70
N GLU A 182 -9.45 11.72 -15.92
CA GLU A 182 -9.35 10.50 -16.73
C GLU A 182 -7.90 10.17 -17.10
N PHE A 183 -7.10 11.16 -17.48
CA PHE A 183 -5.65 10.99 -17.63
C PHE A 183 -5.01 10.45 -16.35
N GLY A 184 -5.38 11.00 -15.18
CA GLY A 184 -4.90 10.53 -13.88
C GLY A 184 -5.22 9.06 -13.62
N ARG A 185 -6.41 8.57 -14.02
CA ARG A 185 -6.80 7.16 -13.88
C ARG A 185 -5.93 6.26 -14.76
N GLN A 186 -5.74 6.68 -16.00
CA GLN A 186 -4.87 5.98 -16.95
C GLN A 186 -3.40 6.00 -16.53
N LEU A 187 -2.94 7.10 -15.95
CA LEU A 187 -1.60 7.23 -15.39
C LEU A 187 -1.41 6.31 -14.18
N ALA A 188 -2.40 6.20 -13.30
CA ALA A 188 -2.35 5.28 -12.17
C ALA A 188 -2.26 3.81 -12.63
N MET A 189 -2.97 3.45 -13.72
CA MET A 189 -2.83 2.15 -14.38
C MET A 189 -1.44 1.95 -14.99
N HIS A 190 -0.90 2.98 -15.64
CA HIS A 190 0.46 2.97 -16.18
C HIS A 190 1.48 2.69 -15.07
N ILE A 191 1.45 3.45 -13.98
CA ILE A 191 2.36 3.29 -12.83
C ILE A 191 2.27 1.88 -12.25
N ALA A 192 1.06 1.32 -12.12
CA ALA A 192 0.87 -0.05 -11.63
C ALA A 192 1.65 -1.07 -12.46
N ALA A 193 1.66 -0.89 -13.79
CA ALA A 193 2.29 -1.80 -14.75
C ALA A 193 3.79 -1.52 -14.99
N SER A 194 4.19 -0.25 -15.11
CA SER A 194 5.55 0.14 -15.52
C SER A 194 6.53 0.28 -14.35
N LYS A 195 6.04 0.35 -13.11
CA LYS A 195 6.84 0.42 -11.88
C LYS A 195 7.97 1.47 -11.93
N PRO A 196 7.67 2.74 -12.28
CA PRO A 196 8.69 3.78 -12.30
C PRO A 196 9.37 3.90 -10.93
N MET A 197 10.67 4.17 -10.93
CA MET A 197 11.47 4.40 -9.72
C MET A 197 11.40 5.85 -9.24
N ALA A 198 11.14 6.78 -10.15
CA ALA A 198 11.12 8.21 -9.87
C ALA A 198 10.06 8.92 -10.72
N LEU A 199 9.59 10.08 -10.26
CA LEU A 199 8.66 10.90 -11.03
C LEU A 199 9.39 11.58 -12.20
N ASN A 200 10.48 12.27 -11.90
CA ASN A 200 11.34 12.98 -12.84
C ASN A 200 12.82 12.65 -12.58
N VAL A 201 13.70 13.05 -13.49
CA VAL A 201 15.14 12.74 -13.41
C VAL A 201 15.78 13.37 -12.18
N GLU A 202 15.29 14.53 -11.75
CA GLU A 202 15.79 15.26 -10.58
C GLU A 202 15.47 14.55 -9.27
N SER A 203 14.37 13.82 -9.22
CA SER A 203 13.92 13.03 -8.06
C SER A 203 14.57 11.64 -7.98
N LEU A 204 15.31 11.23 -9.01
CA LEU A 204 15.99 9.94 -9.04
C LEU A 204 17.26 9.97 -8.18
N ASP A 205 17.50 8.90 -7.43
CA ASP A 205 18.76 8.73 -6.69
C ASP A 205 19.94 8.73 -7.67
N LYS A 206 20.89 9.65 -7.43
CA LYS A 206 22.07 9.85 -8.28
C LYS A 206 22.93 8.59 -8.35
N ASP A 207 22.94 7.78 -7.30
CA ASP A 207 23.70 6.54 -7.26
C ASP A 207 23.17 5.51 -8.27
N VAL A 208 21.88 5.52 -8.60
CA VAL A 208 21.29 4.62 -9.60
C VAL A 208 21.87 4.91 -10.99
N VAL A 209 21.92 6.19 -11.36
CA VAL A 209 22.42 6.60 -12.68
C VAL A 209 23.92 6.40 -12.80
N GLU A 210 24.69 6.72 -11.75
CA GLU A 210 26.14 6.54 -11.80
C GLU A 210 26.55 5.06 -11.84
N LYS A 211 25.89 4.20 -11.05
CA LYS A 211 26.11 2.74 -11.12
C LYS A 211 25.80 2.21 -12.52
N GLU A 212 24.70 2.63 -13.13
CA GLU A 212 24.35 2.20 -14.49
C GLU A 212 25.37 2.70 -15.52
N LYS A 213 25.84 3.96 -15.40
CA LYS A 213 26.91 4.48 -16.26
C LYS A 213 28.18 3.66 -16.16
N ASP A 214 28.59 3.26 -14.96
CA ASP A 214 29.80 2.47 -14.75
C ASP A 214 29.69 1.08 -15.37
N ILE A 215 28.55 0.40 -15.19
CA ILE A 215 28.26 -0.88 -15.86
C ILE A 215 28.38 -0.72 -17.38
N LEU A 216 27.81 0.36 -17.94
CA LEU A 216 27.85 0.62 -19.38
C LEU A 216 29.24 0.99 -19.89
N ARG A 217 30.06 1.69 -19.10
CA ARG A 217 31.47 1.98 -19.42
C ARG A 217 32.29 0.70 -19.50
N ASP A 218 32.15 -0.18 -18.51
CA ASP A 218 32.86 -1.45 -18.47
C ASP A 218 32.51 -2.34 -19.67
N GLN A 219 31.22 -2.41 -20.03
CA GLN A 219 30.77 -3.12 -21.23
C GLN A 219 31.33 -2.50 -22.52
N ALA A 220 31.47 -1.17 -22.57
CA ALA A 220 31.92 -0.49 -23.78
C ALA A 220 33.44 -0.58 -23.99
N LEU A 221 34.24 -0.61 -22.92
CA LEU A 221 35.69 -0.83 -22.98
C LEU A 221 36.05 -2.18 -23.62
N GLN A 222 35.19 -3.18 -23.44
CA GLN A 222 35.35 -4.52 -24.03
C GLN A 222 34.92 -4.59 -25.52
N SER A 223 34.31 -3.53 -26.06
CA SER A 223 33.70 -3.55 -27.41
C SER A 223 34.68 -3.29 -28.56
N GLY A 224 35.91 -2.85 -28.28
CA GLY A 224 36.91 -2.51 -29.29
C GLY A 224 36.56 -1.31 -30.20
N LYS A 225 35.50 -0.57 -29.87
CA LYS A 225 35.04 0.59 -30.65
C LYS A 225 35.83 1.87 -30.33
N PRO A 226 35.91 2.83 -31.26
CA PRO A 226 36.50 4.15 -30.99
C PRO A 226 35.82 4.89 -29.83
N ALA A 227 36.57 5.68 -29.07
CA ALA A 227 36.09 6.35 -27.85
C ALA A 227 34.84 7.23 -28.08
N ASN A 228 34.79 7.98 -29.18
CA ASN A 228 33.65 8.81 -29.55
C ASN A 228 32.37 8.00 -29.89
N VAL A 229 32.52 6.76 -30.36
CA VAL A 229 31.40 5.84 -30.61
C VAL A 229 30.93 5.22 -29.30
N VAL A 230 31.86 4.88 -28.41
CA VAL A 230 31.57 4.38 -27.06
C VAL A 230 30.77 5.41 -26.25
N GLU A 231 31.20 6.67 -26.24
CA GLU A 231 30.53 7.75 -25.51
C GLU A 231 29.08 7.93 -25.97
N LYS A 232 28.86 8.08 -27.28
CA LYS A 232 27.50 8.17 -27.85
C LYS A 232 26.64 6.93 -27.57
N MET A 233 27.25 5.76 -27.51
CA MET A 233 26.54 4.52 -27.18
C MET A 233 26.08 4.49 -25.72
N ILE A 234 26.94 4.93 -24.79
CA ILE A 234 26.60 5.04 -23.37
C ILE A 234 25.50 6.08 -23.18
N GLU A 235 25.62 7.27 -23.78
CA GLU A 235 24.59 8.32 -23.73
C GLU A 235 23.23 7.80 -24.20
N GLY A 236 23.18 7.09 -25.33
CA GLY A 236 21.94 6.52 -25.85
C GLY A 236 21.33 5.45 -24.93
N ARG A 237 22.17 4.61 -24.30
CA ARG A 237 21.70 3.60 -23.35
C ARG A 237 21.21 4.20 -22.04
N ILE A 238 21.90 5.21 -21.52
CA ILE A 238 21.44 5.96 -20.33
C ILE A 238 20.12 6.66 -20.62
N ARG A 239 19.96 7.27 -21.79
CA ARG A 239 18.66 7.84 -22.18
C ARG A 239 17.55 6.80 -22.14
N LYS A 240 17.79 5.63 -22.74
CA LYS A 240 16.81 4.53 -22.72
C LYS A 240 16.51 4.04 -21.30
N PHE A 241 17.53 3.91 -20.47
CA PHE A 241 17.37 3.54 -19.07
C PHE A 241 16.48 4.53 -18.31
N LEU A 242 16.71 5.84 -18.50
CA LEU A 242 15.85 6.89 -17.92
C LEU A 242 14.40 6.80 -18.44
N GLU A 243 14.21 6.53 -19.73
CA GLU A 243 12.89 6.29 -20.33
C GLU A 243 12.20 5.03 -19.77
N GLU A 244 12.94 4.10 -19.18
CA GLU A 244 12.39 2.89 -18.54
C GLU A 244 12.03 3.11 -17.06
N ILE A 245 12.76 3.96 -16.32
CA ILE A 245 12.61 4.09 -14.86
C ILE A 245 12.02 5.43 -14.36
N VAL A 246 11.98 6.47 -15.20
CA VAL A 246 11.46 7.80 -14.83
C VAL A 246 10.08 8.00 -15.45
N LEU A 247 9.05 8.17 -14.62
CA LEU A 247 7.66 8.23 -15.05
C LEU A 247 7.42 9.25 -16.18
N LEU A 248 7.92 10.47 -16.04
CA LEU A 248 7.69 11.52 -17.04
C LEU A 248 8.39 11.26 -18.39
N GLU A 249 9.42 10.41 -18.41
CA GLU A 249 10.15 10.02 -19.61
C GLU A 249 9.59 8.77 -20.28
N GLN A 250 8.77 7.99 -19.57
CA GLN A 250 8.17 6.76 -20.06
C GLN A 250 7.18 7.04 -21.21
N ALA A 251 7.20 6.15 -22.21
CA ALA A 251 6.14 6.08 -23.21
C ALA A 251 4.84 5.60 -22.54
N PHE A 252 3.75 6.31 -22.78
CA PHE A 252 2.49 6.06 -22.09
C PHE A 252 1.88 4.73 -22.56
N VAL A 253 1.54 3.82 -21.64
CA VAL A 253 1.12 2.44 -22.02
C VAL A 253 -0.19 2.47 -22.82
N ILE A 254 -0.99 3.52 -22.64
CA ILE A 254 -2.29 3.66 -23.31
C ILE A 254 -2.17 3.80 -24.82
N ASP A 255 -1.18 4.56 -25.32
CA ASP A 255 -0.95 4.73 -26.76
C ASP A 255 0.34 4.04 -27.27
N GLY A 256 1.21 3.63 -26.34
CA GLY A 256 2.47 2.94 -26.58
C GLY A 256 3.54 3.77 -27.27
N LYS A 257 3.38 5.10 -27.37
CA LYS A 257 4.21 5.96 -28.22
C LYS A 257 4.56 7.30 -27.60
N THR A 258 3.60 7.99 -26.99
CA THR A 258 3.79 9.37 -26.54
C THR A 258 4.41 9.38 -25.16
N LYS A 259 5.42 10.21 -24.92
CA LYS A 259 5.97 10.38 -23.56
C LYS A 259 4.95 11.02 -22.64
N ILE A 260 4.93 10.62 -21.37
CA ILE A 260 3.97 11.14 -20.39
C ILE A 260 4.10 12.66 -20.21
N ASN A 261 5.33 13.21 -20.19
CA ASN A 261 5.52 14.67 -20.16
C ASN A 261 4.80 15.38 -21.33
N LYS A 262 4.84 14.79 -22.52
CA LYS A 262 4.21 15.33 -23.71
C LYS A 262 2.69 15.25 -23.65
N VAL A 263 2.15 14.15 -23.13
CA VAL A 263 0.71 14.02 -22.87
C VAL A 263 0.22 15.13 -21.92
N ILE A 264 0.99 15.43 -20.87
CA ILE A 264 0.67 16.50 -19.92
C ILE A 264 0.69 17.87 -20.61
N GLU A 265 1.73 18.19 -21.39
CA GLU A 265 1.81 19.45 -22.15
C GLU A 265 0.62 19.65 -23.10
N ASP A 266 0.23 18.58 -23.80
CA ASP A 266 -0.86 18.62 -24.78
C ASP A 266 -2.20 18.82 -24.05
N LEU A 267 -2.41 18.16 -22.91
CA LEU A 267 -3.60 18.34 -22.07
C LEU A 267 -3.70 19.76 -21.50
N LYS A 268 -2.61 20.32 -20.98
CA LYS A 268 -2.57 21.72 -20.51
C LYS A 268 -2.95 22.68 -21.62
N SER A 269 -2.34 22.53 -22.79
CA SER A 269 -2.55 23.39 -23.95
C SER A 269 -4.00 23.31 -24.44
N LYS A 270 -4.55 22.09 -24.53
CA LYS A 270 -5.93 21.84 -24.98
C LYS A 270 -6.97 22.41 -24.03
N ASN A 271 -6.75 22.28 -22.73
CA ASN A 271 -7.72 22.66 -21.70
C ASN A 271 -7.51 24.10 -21.18
N ASN A 272 -6.45 24.78 -21.62
CA ASN A 272 -6.04 26.10 -21.14
C ASN A 272 -6.02 26.15 -19.60
N CYS A 273 -5.32 25.20 -19.00
CA CYS A 273 -5.26 25.00 -17.55
C CYS A 273 -3.83 24.67 -17.13
N ASP A 274 -3.54 24.81 -15.83
CA ASP A 274 -2.26 24.38 -15.27
C ASP A 274 -2.46 23.31 -14.21
N PHE A 275 -1.79 22.18 -14.40
CA PHE A 275 -1.76 21.07 -13.44
C PHE A 275 -0.40 20.35 -13.47
N ASN A 276 -0.06 19.59 -12.45
CA ASN A 276 1.10 18.71 -12.47
C ASN A 276 0.83 17.44 -11.67
N ILE A 277 1.70 16.46 -11.84
CA ILE A 277 1.76 15.30 -10.93
C ILE A 277 2.69 15.72 -9.79
N SER A 278 2.13 16.00 -8.61
CA SER A 278 2.94 16.39 -7.44
C SER A 278 3.61 15.19 -6.79
N GLY A 279 3.08 13.98 -7.02
CA GLY A 279 3.70 12.73 -6.63
C GLY A 279 2.79 11.53 -6.90
N TYR A 280 3.30 10.35 -6.61
CA TYR A 280 2.52 9.13 -6.58
C TYR A 280 3.04 8.17 -5.52
N LEU A 281 2.19 7.24 -5.10
CA LEU A 281 2.54 6.08 -4.28
C LEU A 281 2.14 4.83 -5.05
N ARG A 282 2.98 3.80 -5.03
CA ARG A 282 2.69 2.48 -5.63
C ARG A 282 3.17 1.41 -4.67
N TYR A 283 2.26 0.57 -4.19
CA TYR A 283 2.59 -0.65 -3.45
C TYR A 283 2.08 -1.89 -4.15
N GLU A 284 2.84 -2.97 -4.04
CA GLU A 284 2.52 -4.32 -4.45
C GLU A 284 2.86 -5.24 -3.29
N ILE A 285 1.98 -6.20 -3.00
CA ILE A 285 2.20 -7.13 -1.90
C ILE A 285 3.47 -7.95 -2.13
N GLY A 286 4.35 -7.97 -1.13
CA GLY A 286 5.59 -8.74 -1.16
C GLY A 286 6.78 -8.02 -1.81
N GLU A 287 6.62 -6.76 -2.22
CA GLU A 287 7.70 -5.88 -2.75
C GLU A 287 8.30 -4.95 -1.67
#